data_AF-A0A839QM59-F1
#
_entry.id   AF-A0A839QM59-F1
#
_cell.length_a   1.000
_cell.length_b   1.000
_cell.length_c   1.000
_cell.angle_alpha   90.00
_cell.angle_beta   90.00
_cell.angle_gamma   90.00
#
_symmetry.space_group_name_H-M   'P 1'
#
loop_
_entity.id
_entity.type
_entity.pdbx_description
1 polymer ?
#
loop_
_entity_poly.entity_id
_entity_poly.type
_entity_poly.pdbx_seq_one_letter_code
_entity_poly.pdbx_strand_id
1 'polypeptide(L)'
;MQAIMKIAGPLISIAAGFVGGKIVDKLWLGFTGQEPPKHGNKEALAEASLRQALSFALLSAITAAVIQVLTDRGTQKALARFAKD
;
A
#
# COMPACT_ATOMS: atom_id res chain seq x y z
N MET A 1 20.49 1.87 -21.01
CA MET A 1 19.12 2.42 -20.95
C MET A 1 18.04 1.35 -20.81
N GLN A 2 18.08 0.23 -21.57
CA GLN A 2 17.06 -0.83 -21.50
C GLN A 2 16.99 -1.59 -20.15
N ALA A 3 18.13 -1.84 -19.50
CA ALA A 3 18.14 -2.56 -18.21
C ALA A 3 17.55 -1.70 -17.07
N ILE A 4 18.00 -0.45 -16.92
CA ILE A 4 17.57 0.45 -15.83
C ILE A 4 16.05 0.69 -15.85
N MET A 5 15.44 0.90 -17.02
CA MET A 5 13.98 1.09 -17.11
C MET A 5 13.20 -0.19 -16.76
N LYS A 6 13.71 -1.37 -17.13
CA LYS A 6 13.09 -2.66 -16.81
C LYS A 6 13.05 -2.98 -15.32
N ILE A 7 14.03 -2.48 -14.55
CA ILE A 7 14.09 -2.66 -13.08
C ILE A 7 13.50 -1.49 -12.30
N ALA A 8 13.46 -0.29 -12.87
CA ALA A 8 12.91 0.89 -12.20
C ALA A 8 11.42 0.73 -11.85
N GLY A 9 10.60 0.25 -12.78
CA GLY A 9 9.17 0.01 -12.52
C GLY A 9 8.93 -0.95 -11.35
N PRO A 10 9.48 -2.18 -11.38
CA PRO A 10 9.40 -3.11 -10.25
C PRO A 10 9.95 -2.55 -8.94
N LEU A 11 11.09 -1.85 -8.96
CA LEU A 11 11.69 -1.24 -7.77
C LEU A 11 10.78 -0.18 -7.15
N ILE A 12 10.18 0.67 -7.97
CA ILE A 12 9.23 1.70 -7.52
C ILE A 12 7.99 1.04 -6.92
N SER A 13 7.46 -0.02 -7.55
CA SER A 13 6.31 -0.77 -7.00
C SER A 13 6.63 -1.43 -5.65
N ILE A 14 7.82 -2.01 -5.50
CA ILE A 14 8.26 -2.58 -4.22
C ILE A 14 8.39 -1.48 -3.15
N ALA A 15 9.01 -0.35 -3.50
CA ALA A 15 9.15 0.78 -2.59
C ALA A 15 7.79 1.37 -2.18
N ALA A 16 6.85 1.51 -3.12
CA ALA A 16 5.49 1.95 -2.87
C ALA A 16 4.73 0.97 -1.96
N GLY A 17 4.86 -0.33 -2.19
CA GLY A 17 4.28 -1.36 -1.33
C GLY A 17 4.85 -1.33 0.10
N PHE A 18 6.16 -1.10 0.25
CA PHE A 18 6.81 -0.99 1.54
C PHE A 18 6.35 0.25 2.33
N VAL A 19 6.31 1.41 1.66
CA VAL A 19 5.84 2.67 2.28
C VAL A 19 4.34 2.59 2.60
N GLY A 20 3.53 2.05 1.69
CA GLY A 20 2.10 1.81 1.90
C GLY A 20 1.85 0.91 3.11
N GLY A 21 2.59 -0.20 3.23
CA GLY A 21 2.51 -1.09 4.39
C GLY A 21 2.81 -0.38 5.72
N LYS A 22 3.88 0.43 5.76
CA LYS A 22 4.24 1.23 6.95
C LYS A 22 3.17 2.25 7.34
N ILE A 23 2.50 2.86 6.36
CA ILE A 23 1.41 3.82 6.61
C ILE A 23 0.22 3.10 7.24
N VAL A 24 -0.20 1.97 6.65
CA VAL A 24 -1.30 1.15 7.19
C VAL A 24 -0.97 0.68 8.61
N ASP A 25 0.25 0.17 8.84
CA ASP A 25 0.71 -0.29 10.15
C ASP A 25 0.64 0.83 11.20
N LYS A 26 1.13 2.03 10.87
CA LYS A 26 1.11 3.18 11.78
C LYS A 26 -0.30 3.69 12.06
N LEU A 27 -1.16 3.74 11.04
CA LEU A 27 -2.56 4.12 11.21
C LEU A 27 -3.25 3.10 12.11
N TRP A 28 -3.02 1.80 11.88
CA TRP A 28 -3.59 0.75 12.71
C TRP A 28 -3.16 0.86 14.17
N LEU A 29 -1.85 0.99 14.43
CA LEU A 29 -1.32 1.13 15.79
C LEU A 29 -1.86 2.40 16.46
N GLY A 30 -1.96 3.51 15.73
CA GLY A 30 -2.48 4.78 16.24
C GLY A 30 -3.97 4.73 16.60
N PHE A 31 -4.79 4.01 15.81
CA PHE A 31 -6.22 3.89 16.06
C PHE A 31 -6.58 2.80 17.07
N THR A 32 -5.84 1.70 17.11
CA THR A 32 -6.20 0.51 17.90
C THR A 32 -5.33 0.32 19.13
N GLY A 33 -4.12 0.90 19.18
CA GLY A 33 -3.13 0.65 20.20
C GLY A 33 -2.53 -0.77 20.17
N GLN A 34 -2.87 -1.58 19.17
CA GLN A 34 -2.47 -2.98 19.06
C GLN A 34 -1.68 -3.23 17.78
N GLU A 35 -0.88 -4.29 17.77
CA GLU A 35 -0.12 -4.67 16.59
C GLU A 35 -1.07 -5.06 15.43
N PRO A 36 -0.71 -4.71 14.17
CA PRO A 36 -1.54 -5.01 13.03
C PRO A 36 -1.62 -6.53 12.77
N PRO A 37 -2.84 -7.10 12.71
CA PRO A 37 -3.05 -8.52 12.44
C PRO A 37 -2.86 -8.77 10.94
N LYS A 38 -1.60 -8.85 10.54
CA LYS A 38 -1.18 -9.04 9.15
C LYS A 38 -0.55 -10.40 8.94
N HIS A 39 -0.56 -10.89 7.70
CA HIS A 39 0.06 -12.16 7.32
C HIS A 39 1.54 -12.31 7.75
N GLY A 40 2.26 -11.19 7.87
CA GLY A 40 3.65 -11.15 8.34
C GLY A 40 3.82 -11.19 9.86
N ASN A 41 2.75 -11.00 10.64
CA ASN A 41 2.74 -11.12 12.09
C ASN A 41 1.72 -12.20 12.49
N LYS A 42 2.15 -13.46 12.39
CA LYS A 42 1.29 -14.63 12.57
C LYS A 42 0.73 -14.74 14.00
N GLU A 43 1.47 -14.24 14.99
CA GLU A 43 1.03 -14.21 16.39
C GLU A 43 -0.12 -13.22 16.56
N ALA A 44 0.06 -11.97 16.13
CA ALA A 44 -1.02 -10.97 16.16
C ALA A 44 -2.22 -11.36 15.29
N LEU A 45 -2.02 -12.08 14.18
CA LEU A 45 -3.10 -12.59 13.33
C LEU A 45 -3.88 -13.73 14.00
N ALA A 46 -3.20 -14.63 14.70
CA ALA A 46 -3.82 -15.76 15.40
C ALA A 46 -4.57 -15.31 16.67
N GLU A 47 -4.06 -14.29 17.35
CA GLU A 47 -4.67 -13.71 18.55
C GLU A 47 -5.77 -12.68 18.21
N ALA A 48 -5.79 -12.14 17.00
CA ALA A 48 -6.78 -11.17 16.59
C ALA A 48 -8.17 -11.79 16.43
N SER A 49 -9.16 -11.11 17.00
CA SER A 49 -10.57 -11.43 16.76
C SER A 49 -10.94 -11.24 15.28
N LEU A 50 -11.96 -11.96 14.80
CA LEU A 50 -12.51 -11.81 13.45
C LEU A 50 -12.81 -10.35 13.10
N ARG A 51 -13.32 -9.58 14.07
CA ARG A 51 -13.62 -8.15 13.91
C ARG A 51 -12.36 -7.32 13.67
N GLN A 52 -11.25 -7.62 14.35
CA GLN A 52 -9.98 -6.91 14.15
C GLN A 52 -9.35 -7.26 12.82
N ALA A 53 -9.31 -8.55 12.46
CA ALA A 53 -8.82 -8.98 11.15
C ALA A 53 -9.60 -8.31 10.00
N LEU A 54 -10.95 -8.29 10.09
CA LEU A 54 -11.79 -7.62 9.10
C LEU A 54 -11.58 -6.11 9.05
N SER A 55 -11.45 -5.45 10.20
CA SER A 55 -11.20 -4.01 10.26
C SER A 55 -9.83 -3.65 9.69
N PHE A 56 -8.80 -4.47 9.93
CA PHE A 56 -7.47 -4.29 9.37
C PHE A 56 -7.47 -4.50 7.86
N ALA A 57 -8.14 -5.55 7.38
CA ALA A 57 -8.31 -5.81 5.96
C ALA A 57 -9.03 -4.64 5.26
N LEU A 58 -10.08 -4.10 5.87
CA LEU A 58 -10.81 -2.95 5.35
C LEU A 58 -9.91 -1.70 5.26
N LEU A 59 -9.18 -1.37 6.33
CA LEU A 59 -8.24 -0.24 6.34
C LEU A 59 -7.14 -0.41 5.28
N SER A 60 -6.62 -1.62 5.16
CA SER A 60 -5.60 -1.97 4.17
C SER A 60 -6.14 -1.80 2.75
N ALA A 61 -7.36 -2.27 2.49
CA ALA A 61 -8.02 -2.15 1.19
C ALA A 61 -8.30 -0.69 0.82
N ILE A 62 -8.78 0.12 1.76
CA ILE A 62 -8.98 1.56 1.56
C ILE A 62 -7.66 2.23 1.19
N THR A 63 -6.58 1.94 1.93
CA THR A 63 -5.27 2.53 1.67
C THR A 63 -4.74 2.14 0.29
N ALA A 64 -4.86 0.85 -0.07
CA ALA A 64 -4.48 0.35 -1.38
C ALA A 64 -5.27 1.03 -2.51
N ALA A 65 -6.59 1.19 -2.34
CA ALA A 65 -7.44 1.87 -3.31
C ALA A 65 -7.06 3.35 -3.48
N VAL A 66 -6.74 4.06 -2.40
CA VAL A 66 -6.27 5.46 -2.47
C VAL A 66 -4.96 5.54 -3.26
N ILE A 67 -3.98 4.68 -2.96
CA ILE A 67 -2.71 4.63 -3.70
C ILE A 67 -2.96 4.33 -5.17
N GLN A 68 -3.85 3.39 -5.50
CA GLN A 68 -4.18 3.03 -6.87
C GLN A 68 -4.80 4.20 -7.62
N VAL A 69 -5.78 4.89 -7.02
CA VAL A 69 -6.40 6.09 -7.65
C VAL A 69 -5.38 7.21 -7.85
N LEU A 70 -4.50 7.46 -6.87
CA LEU A 70 -3.45 8.48 -7.01
C LEU A 70 -2.45 8.11 -8.09
N THR A 71 -2.09 6.82 -8.19
CA THR A 71 -1.17 6.30 -9.20
C THR A 71 -1.78 6.39 -10.60
N ASP A 72 -3.03 5.97 -10.76
CA ASP A 72 -3.74 6.01 -12.04
C ASP A 72 -3.93 7.45 -12.51
N ARG A 73 -4.39 8.35 -11.63
CA ARG A 73 -4.54 9.78 -11.94
C ARG A 73 -3.19 10.45 -12.23
N GLY A 74 -2.16 10.12 -11.46
CA GLY A 74 -0.81 10.65 -11.66
C GLY A 74 -0.24 10.22 -13.01
N THR A 75 -0.39 8.94 -13.35
CA THR A 75 0.03 8.37 -14.64
C THR A 75 -0.72 9.02 -15.78
N GLN A 76 -2.05 9.14 -15.70
CA GLN A 76 -2.84 9.79 -16.74
C GLN A 76 -2.49 11.26 -16.92
N LYS A 77 -2.24 12.00 -15.83
CA LYS A 77 -1.81 13.40 -15.89
C LYS A 77 -0.41 13.55 -16.50
N ALA A 78 0.50 12.63 -16.20
CA ALA A 78 1.83 12.60 -16.80
C ALA A 78 1.73 12.29 -18.30
N LEU A 79 0.98 11.26 -18.70
CA LEU A 79 0.73 10.91 -20.10
C LEU A 79 0.11 12.07 -20.86
N ALA A 80 -0.91 12.75 -20.30
CA ALA A 80 -1.53 13.91 -20.93
C ALA A 80 -0.58 15.11 -21.09
N ARG A 81 0.44 15.22 -20.22
CA ARG A 81 1.47 16.25 -20.31
C ARG A 81 2.50 15.92 -21.39
N PHE A 82 2.93 14.65 -21.47
CA PHE A 82 3.87 14.17 -22.49
C PHE A 82 3.25 14.00 -23.87
N ALA A 83 1.94 13.77 -23.99
CA ALA A 83 1.24 13.66 -25.27
C ALA A 83 0.89 15.03 -25.90
N LYS A 84 1.12 16.12 -25.17
CA LYS A 84 0.87 17.49 -25.65
C LYS A 84 2.15 18.17 -26.16
N ASP A 85 3.31 17.55 -25.92
CA ASP A 85 4.62 17.89 -26.52
C ASP A 85 4.92 16.93 -27.68
#